data_AF-A0A3P8M0F9-F1
#
_entry.id   AF-A0A3P8M0F9-F1
#
_cell.length_a   1.000
_cell.length_b   1.000
_cell.length_c   1.000
_cell.angle_alpha   90.00
_cell.angle_beta   90.00
_cell.angle_gamma   90.00
#
_symmetry.space_group_name_H-M   'P 1'
#
loop_
_entity.id
_entity.type
_entity.pdbx_description
1 polymer ?
#
loop_
_entity_poly.entity_id
_entity_poly.type
_entity_poly.pdbx_seq_one_letter_code
_entity_poly.pdbx_strand_id
1 'polypeptide(L)'
;MGPATAARPGTNRFAAKIVSTGSTDLGNKVYSTNVPGIGMRFSRGGATVNITYPDVFSSTITRTTNYSLEGSRFTLEIIKTAAVTGSGTLAAGKYTSYDWERGSNPILETYLSANCDYRGLTLLYGTQR
;
A
#
# COMPACT_ATOMS: atom_id res chain seq x y z
N MET A 1 -12.05 12.78 10.05
CA MET A 1 -12.64 11.51 10.51
C MET A 1 -13.14 10.80 9.25
N GLY A 2 -12.46 9.75 8.77
CA GLY A 2 -12.82 9.04 7.54
C GLY A 2 -13.99 8.06 7.74
N PRO A 3 -14.63 7.53 6.68
CA PRO A 3 -15.80 6.67 6.81
C PRO A 3 -15.44 5.39 7.56
N ALA A 4 -16.30 5.02 8.51
CA ALA A 4 -16.15 3.79 9.26
C ALA A 4 -16.84 2.63 8.54
N THR A 5 -16.12 1.54 8.30
CA THR A 5 -16.74 0.29 7.85
C THR A 5 -17.25 -0.45 9.09
N ALA A 6 -18.55 -0.71 9.15
CA ALA A 6 -19.15 -1.46 10.25
C ALA A 6 -18.72 -2.93 10.17
N ALA A 7 -17.92 -3.38 11.12
CA ALA A 7 -17.49 -4.77 11.19
C ALA A 7 -18.35 -5.56 12.16
N ARG A 8 -18.62 -6.81 11.76
CA ARG A 8 -19.45 -7.73 12.53
C ARG A 8 -18.61 -8.49 13.57
N PRO A 9 -19.25 -9.03 14.63
CA PRO A 9 -18.58 -9.96 15.55
C PRO A 9 -17.89 -11.11 14.80
N GLY A 10 -16.68 -11.45 15.23
CA GLY A 10 -15.82 -12.44 14.59
C GLY A 10 -14.47 -11.86 14.16
N THR A 11 -13.73 -12.65 13.38
CA THR A 11 -12.43 -12.24 12.84
C THR A 11 -12.61 -11.46 11.55
N ASN A 12 -12.20 -10.20 11.58
CA ASN A 12 -12.18 -9.31 10.44
C ASN A 12 -10.77 -9.28 9.86
N ARG A 13 -10.66 -9.49 8.54
CA ARG A 13 -9.37 -9.56 7.84
C ARG A 13 -9.29 -8.43 6.82
N PHE A 14 -8.19 -7.69 6.87
CA PHE A 14 -7.90 -6.58 5.98
C PHE A 14 -6.63 -6.89 5.20
N ALA A 15 -6.75 -7.02 3.89
CA ALA A 15 -5.70 -7.43 2.99
C ALA A 15 -4.99 -6.21 2.39
N ALA A 16 -3.68 -6.14 2.61
CA ALA A 16 -2.74 -5.25 1.96
C ALA A 16 -2.18 -5.95 0.72
N LYS A 17 -2.40 -5.37 -0.46
CA LYS A 17 -2.07 -5.97 -1.76
C LYS A 17 -1.18 -5.05 -2.58
N ILE A 18 -0.27 -5.65 -3.35
CA ILE A 18 0.38 -5.00 -4.49
C ILE A 18 -0.53 -5.17 -5.70
N VAL A 19 -0.83 -4.06 -6.36
CA VAL A 19 -1.76 -4.01 -7.51
C VAL A 19 -1.16 -3.29 -8.72
N SER A 20 0.11 -2.87 -8.63
CA SER A 20 0.82 -2.27 -9.75
C SER A 20 0.87 -3.21 -10.96
N THR A 21 0.46 -2.69 -12.11
CA THR A 21 0.52 -3.44 -13.37
C THR A 21 1.98 -3.61 -13.80
N GLY A 22 2.34 -4.82 -14.22
CA GLY A 22 3.68 -5.12 -14.75
C GLY A 22 4.78 -5.29 -13.69
N SER A 23 4.50 -5.08 -12.40
CA SER A 23 5.45 -5.39 -11.33
C SER A 23 5.50 -6.89 -11.06
N THR A 24 6.70 -7.40 -10.78
CA THR A 24 6.97 -8.79 -10.39
C THR A 24 7.55 -8.85 -8.99
N ASP A 25 7.21 -9.90 -8.23
CA ASP A 25 7.83 -10.15 -6.92
C ASP A 25 9.28 -10.60 -7.12
N LEU A 26 10.20 -9.89 -6.47
CA LEU A 26 11.64 -10.16 -6.47
C LEU A 26 12.09 -10.87 -5.18
N GLY A 27 11.15 -11.23 -4.30
CA GLY A 27 11.40 -11.76 -2.97
C GLY A 27 11.53 -10.66 -1.91
N ASN A 28 11.44 -11.05 -0.64
CA ASN A 28 11.54 -10.14 0.52
C ASN A 28 10.56 -8.94 0.45
N LYS A 29 9.37 -9.16 -0.15
CA LYS A 29 8.34 -8.15 -0.38
C LYS A 29 8.83 -6.96 -1.22
N VAL A 30 9.82 -7.19 -2.08
CA VAL A 30 10.34 -6.21 -3.05
C VAL A 30 9.73 -6.50 -4.40
N TYR A 31 9.16 -5.47 -5.03
CA TYR A 31 8.52 -5.57 -6.33
C TYR A 31 9.29 -4.78 -7.38
N SER A 32 9.44 -5.36 -8.56
CA SER A 32 10.16 -4.73 -9.68
C SER A 32 9.47 -3.45 -10.15
N THR A 33 10.26 -2.59 -10.78
CA THR A 33 9.80 -1.37 -11.44
C THR A 33 10.11 -1.42 -12.94
N ASN A 34 9.61 -0.44 -13.69
CA ASN A 34 10.01 -0.22 -15.07
C ASN A 34 11.43 0.35 -15.22
N VAL A 35 12.12 0.67 -14.12
CA VAL A 35 13.52 1.11 -14.14
C VAL A 35 14.44 -0.09 -13.85
N PRO A 36 15.37 -0.45 -14.76
CA PRO A 36 16.23 -1.61 -14.58
C PRO A 36 17.04 -1.58 -13.28
N GLY A 37 17.05 -2.68 -12.54
CA GLY A 37 17.81 -2.79 -11.29
C GLY A 37 17.23 -1.99 -10.10
N ILE A 38 16.00 -1.46 -10.23
CA ILE A 38 15.29 -0.77 -9.15
C ILE A 38 14.03 -1.56 -8.78
N GLY A 39 13.88 -1.84 -7.49
CA GLY A 39 12.69 -2.40 -6.87
C GLY A 39 12.09 -1.46 -5.83
N MET A 40 10.87 -1.78 -5.40
CA MET A 40 10.14 -1.01 -4.39
C MET A 40 9.57 -1.92 -3.31
N ARG A 41 9.54 -1.42 -2.07
CA ARG A 41 8.82 -2.04 -0.97
C ARG A 41 7.97 -1.01 -0.27
N PHE A 42 6.74 -1.41 0.05
CA PHE A 42 5.75 -0.55 0.67
C PHE A 42 5.45 -1.03 2.08
N SER A 43 5.39 -0.11 3.03
CA SER A 43 4.95 -0.41 4.38
C SER A 43 4.04 0.68 4.94
N ARG A 44 3.18 0.27 5.86
CA ARG A 44 2.34 1.14 6.68
C ARG A 44 2.61 0.81 8.14
N GLY A 45 3.02 1.82 8.92
CA GLY A 45 3.21 1.71 10.36
C GLY A 45 2.32 2.69 11.11
N GLY A 46 1.57 2.18 12.08
CA GLY A 46 0.76 2.94 13.02
C GLY A 46 0.89 2.37 14.44
N ALA A 47 0.07 2.86 15.35
CA ALA A 47 0.09 2.40 16.74
C ALA A 47 -0.31 0.92 16.87
N THR A 48 -1.23 0.47 16.02
CA THR A 48 -1.80 -0.89 16.08
C THR A 48 -1.45 -1.71 14.84
N VAL A 49 -1.35 -1.06 13.68
CA VAL A 49 -1.20 -1.74 12.38
C VAL A 49 0.20 -1.48 11.83
N ASN A 50 0.99 -2.56 11.74
CA ASN A 50 2.31 -2.55 11.13
C ASN A 50 2.34 -3.60 10.03
N ILE A 51 2.37 -3.15 8.78
CA ILE A 51 2.22 -3.98 7.59
C ILE A 51 3.33 -3.66 6.60
N THR A 52 3.99 -4.69 6.09
CA THR A 52 4.79 -4.61 4.85
C THR A 52 4.03 -5.32 3.76
N TYR A 53 3.75 -4.65 2.64
CA TYR A 53 2.89 -5.17 1.59
C TYR A 53 3.60 -6.26 0.77
N PRO A 54 2.91 -7.35 0.36
CA PRO A 54 1.55 -7.71 0.75
C PRO A 54 1.49 -8.34 2.16
N ASP A 55 0.34 -8.19 2.83
CA ASP A 55 0.06 -8.82 4.13
C ASP A 55 -1.43 -8.83 4.47
N VAL A 56 -1.81 -9.45 5.60
CA VAL A 56 -3.16 -9.41 6.14
C VAL A 56 -3.15 -9.02 7.61
N PHE A 57 -3.81 -7.91 7.94
CA PHE A 57 -4.11 -7.56 9.32
C PHE A 57 -5.43 -8.21 9.75
N SER A 58 -5.42 -8.93 10.87
CA SER A 58 -6.61 -9.57 11.42
C SER A 58 -6.97 -8.97 12.76
N SER A 59 -8.25 -8.67 12.97
CA SER A 59 -8.76 -8.14 14.23
C SER A 59 -10.03 -8.88 14.62
N THR A 60 -10.07 -9.39 15.84
CA THR A 60 -11.22 -10.14 16.37
C THR A 60 -12.01 -9.24 17.32
N ILE A 61 -13.30 -9.07 17.06
CA ILE A 61 -14.20 -8.27 17.89
C ILE A 61 -15.38 -9.12 18.38
N THR A 62 -15.82 -8.88 19.61
CA THR A 62 -16.94 -9.61 20.24
C THR A 62 -18.28 -8.90 20.07
N ARG A 63 -18.27 -7.64 19.63
CA ARG A 63 -19.45 -6.81 19.34
C ARG A 63 -19.20 -6.03 18.06
N THR A 64 -20.26 -5.60 17.39
CA THR A 64 -20.17 -4.75 16.19
C THR A 64 -19.41 -3.48 16.53
N THR A 65 -18.36 -3.19 15.75
CA THR A 65 -17.48 -2.03 15.95
C THR A 65 -17.19 -1.36 14.61
N ASN A 66 -17.08 -0.05 14.66
CA ASN A 66 -16.67 0.78 13.53
C ASN A 66 -15.14 0.76 13.42
N TYR A 67 -14.60 0.34 12.26
CA TYR A 67 -13.17 0.50 11.98
C TYR A 67 -12.92 1.84 11.30
N SER A 68 -12.01 2.64 11.86
CA SER A 68 -11.43 3.80 11.20
C SER A 68 -9.95 3.56 10.91
N LEU A 69 -9.43 4.16 9.85
CA LEU A 69 -7.99 4.23 9.66
C LEU A 69 -7.36 5.02 10.80
N GLU A 70 -6.53 4.35 11.59
CA GLU A 70 -5.64 5.05 12.51
C GLU A 70 -4.63 5.91 11.74
N GLY A 71 -4.15 6.97 12.40
CA GLY A 71 -3.03 7.75 11.89
C GLY A 71 -1.84 6.83 11.65
N SER A 72 -1.30 6.83 10.43
CA SER A 72 -0.20 5.95 10.05
C SER A 72 0.79 6.66 9.18
N ARG A 73 2.04 6.24 9.30
CA ARG A 73 3.10 6.56 8.35
C ARG A 73 3.07 5.52 7.25
N PHE A 74 3.02 5.99 6.01
CA PHE A 74 3.28 5.17 4.85
C PHE A 74 4.71 5.40 4.37
N THR A 75 5.42 4.32 4.06
CA THR A 75 6.82 4.36 3.66
C THR A 75 6.98 3.61 2.34
N LEU A 76 7.63 4.27 1.39
CA LEU A 76 8.14 3.66 0.17
C LEU A 76 9.66 3.56 0.29
N GLU A 77 10.18 2.35 0.23
CA GLU A 77 11.61 2.08 0.11
C GLU A 77 11.95 1.84 -1.37
N ILE A 78 12.96 2.57 -1.88
CA ILE A 78 13.57 2.31 -3.19
C ILE A 78 14.79 1.43 -2.97
N ILE A 79 14.83 0.27 -3.62
CA ILE A 79 15.80 -0.79 -3.37
C ILE A 79 16.59 -1.06 -4.65
N LYS A 80 17.93 -1.04 -4.53
CA LYS A 80 18.82 -1.48 -5.61
C LYS A 80 18.78 -3.01 -5.70
N THR A 81 18.43 -3.56 -6.86
CA THR A 81 18.25 -5.00 -7.09
C THR A 81 19.25 -5.60 -8.07
N ALA A 82 20.11 -4.78 -8.68
CA ALA A 82 21.19 -5.22 -9.57
C ALA A 82 22.46 -4.37 -9.37
N ALA A 83 23.62 -4.88 -9.80
CA ALA A 83 24.91 -4.18 -9.69
C ALA A 83 24.91 -2.83 -10.44
N VAL A 84 24.30 -2.83 -11.64
CA VAL A 84 24.09 -1.66 -12.50
C VAL A 84 22.59 -1.36 -12.52
N THR A 85 22.23 -0.10 -12.34
CA THR A 85 20.84 0.36 -12.41
C THR A 85 20.65 1.26 -13.62
N GLY A 86 19.47 1.18 -14.24
CA GLY A 86 19.03 2.12 -15.25
C GLY A 86 18.54 3.43 -14.63
N SER A 87 18.12 4.35 -15.49
CA SER A 87 17.47 5.61 -15.13
C SER A 87 16.12 5.71 -15.84
N GLY A 88 15.20 6.48 -15.26
CA GLY A 88 13.87 6.71 -15.82
C GLY A 88 12.86 7.07 -14.75
N THR A 89 11.68 7.50 -15.18
CA THR A 89 10.55 7.79 -14.30
C THR A 89 9.84 6.49 -13.93
N LEU A 90 9.43 6.34 -12.68
CA LEU A 90 8.56 5.24 -12.27
C LEU A 90 7.20 5.36 -12.98
N ALA A 91 6.63 4.24 -13.40
CA ALA A 91 5.33 4.21 -14.03
C ALA A 91 4.27 4.89 -13.14
N ALA A 92 3.45 5.76 -13.70
CA ALA A 92 2.31 6.30 -12.96
C ALA A 92 1.25 5.21 -12.75
N GLY A 93 0.56 5.26 -11.62
CA GLY A 93 -0.60 4.42 -11.38
C GLY A 93 -0.81 4.04 -9.92
N LYS A 94 -1.74 3.11 -9.71
CA LYS A 94 -2.03 2.52 -8.41
C LYS A 94 -1.01 1.43 -8.10
N TYR A 95 -0.40 1.50 -6.93
CA TYR A 95 0.63 0.55 -6.51
C TYR A 95 0.15 -0.40 -5.43
N THR A 96 -0.60 0.13 -4.47
CA THR A 96 -1.11 -0.67 -3.35
C THR A 96 -2.60 -0.45 -3.15
N SER A 97 -3.25 -1.47 -2.59
CA SER A 97 -4.61 -1.36 -2.05
C SER A 97 -4.66 -2.04 -0.69
N TYR A 98 -5.41 -1.44 0.23
CA TYR A 98 -5.74 -2.01 1.51
C TYR A 98 -7.26 -1.99 1.69
N ASP A 99 -7.85 -3.16 1.80
CA ASP A 99 -9.29 -3.34 1.92
C ASP A 99 -9.62 -4.52 2.83
N TRP A 100 -10.86 -4.58 3.29
CA TRP A 100 -11.46 -5.81 3.79
C TRP A 100 -11.27 -6.95 2.78
N GLU A 101 -10.79 -8.12 3.24
CA GLU A 101 -10.39 -9.23 2.36
C GLU A 101 -11.55 -9.73 1.46
N ARG A 102 -12.79 -9.67 1.95
CA ARG A 102 -14.02 -10.03 1.22
C ARG A 102 -14.73 -8.84 0.54
N GLY A 103 -14.14 -7.65 0.60
CA GLY A 103 -14.69 -6.39 0.10
C GLY A 103 -14.11 -6.04 -1.25
N SER A 104 -14.75 -5.08 -1.92
CA SER A 104 -14.31 -4.50 -3.20
C SER A 104 -14.19 -2.97 -3.13
N ASN A 105 -14.24 -2.41 -1.92
CA ASN A 105 -14.30 -0.97 -1.65
C ASN A 105 -13.06 -0.56 -0.84
N PRO A 106 -11.91 -0.33 -1.51
CA PRO A 106 -10.63 -0.14 -0.84
C PRO A 106 -10.66 1.03 0.13
N ILE A 107 -10.25 0.74 1.36
CA ILE A 107 -10.20 1.70 2.47
C ILE A 107 -9.00 2.65 2.29
N LEU A 108 -7.89 2.15 1.73
CA LEU A 108 -6.71 2.94 1.43
C LEU A 108 -6.04 2.46 0.14
N GLU A 109 -5.60 3.42 -0.67
CA GLU A 109 -4.88 3.19 -1.91
C GLU A 109 -3.68 4.13 -1.99
N THR A 110 -2.57 3.63 -2.54
CA THR A 110 -1.42 4.47 -2.83
C THR A 110 -1.20 4.56 -4.33
N TYR A 111 -1.07 5.80 -4.80
CA TYR A 111 -0.77 6.14 -6.18
C TYR A 111 0.61 6.78 -6.26
N LEU A 112 1.37 6.43 -7.30
CA LEU A 112 2.48 7.26 -7.75
C LEU A 112 2.02 7.99 -9.00
N SER A 113 2.14 9.33 -9.01
CA SER A 113 1.98 10.13 -10.22
C SER A 113 3.35 10.37 -10.86
N ALA A 114 3.48 10.18 -12.17
CA ALA A 114 4.72 10.42 -12.92
C ALA A 114 5.09 11.92 -13.07
N ASN A 115 4.49 12.82 -12.29
CA ASN A 115 4.76 14.24 -12.36
C ASN A 115 6.00 14.57 -11.53
N CYS A 116 7.17 14.46 -12.15
CA CYS A 116 8.34 15.23 -11.75
C CYS A 116 8.13 16.68 -12.21
N ASP A 117 7.31 17.44 -11.50
CA ASP A 117 7.50 18.90 -11.48
C ASP A 117 8.71 19.19 -10.57
N TYR A 118 9.35 20.36 -10.65
CA TYR A 118 10.60 20.74 -9.94
C TYR A 118 10.55 20.63 -8.37
N ARG A 119 9.52 20.01 -7.80
CA ARG A 119 9.28 19.76 -6.37
C ARG A 119 9.39 18.28 -5.92
N GLY A 120 9.77 17.36 -6.81
CA GLY A 120 10.07 15.97 -6.44
C GLY A 120 8.86 15.02 -6.40
N LEU A 121 9.13 13.75 -6.09
CA LEU A 121 8.15 12.65 -6.02
C LEU A 121 6.96 13.04 -5.14
N THR A 122 5.79 13.22 -5.75
CA THR A 122 4.55 13.49 -5.02
C THR A 122 3.84 12.16 -4.75
N LEU A 123 3.84 11.68 -3.50
CA LEU A 123 2.94 10.62 -3.06
C LEU A 123 1.56 11.25 -2.79
N LEU A 124 0.57 10.95 -3.63
CA LEU A 124 -0.81 11.31 -3.36
C LEU A 124 -1.47 10.20 -2.54
N TYR A 125 -1.87 10.55 -1.32
CA TYR A 125 -2.70 9.70 -0.45
C TYR A 125 -4.17 10.06 -0.69
N GLY A 126 -4.96 9.12 -1.20
CA GLY A 126 -6.39 9.31 -1.45
C GLY A 126 -7.22 8.37 -0.58
N THR A 127 -8.27 8.91 0.04
CA THR A 127 -9.39 8.13 0.58
C THR A 127 -10.54 8.31 -0.42
N GLN A 128 -11.08 7.22 -1.00
CA GLN A 128 -12.31 7.33 -1.79
C GLN A 128 -13.48 7.66 -0.85
N ARG A 129 -14.30 8.65 -1.24
CA ARG A 129 -15.53 9.06 -0.54
C ARG A 129 -16.67 8.12 -0.87
#